data_AF-A0A8S0FQY9-F1
#
_entry.id   AF-A0A8S0FQY9-F1
#
_cell.length_a   1.000
_cell.length_b   1.000
_cell.length_c   1.000
_cell.angle_alpha   90.00
_cell.angle_beta   90.00
_cell.angle_gamma   90.00
#
_symmetry.space_group_name_H-M   'P 1'
#
loop_
_entity.id
_entity.type
_entity.pdbx_description
1 polymer ?
#
loop_
_entity_poly.entity_id
_entity_poly.type
_entity_poly.pdbx_seq_one_letter_code
_entity_poly.pdbx_strand_id
1 'polypeptide(L)'
;MPSVAFGVSCALAELADTLPQAANYRAAPLCNGDPDDLILKLADMPGEKVAKVKVGLYEAVRDGMVVNLLLEAIPDLHLRLDANRAWTPLKGQQFAKYVNPDYRHRIAFLEEPCKTRDDSRAFARETGIAIAWDESLREPDFAFVAEEGVRAARA
;
A
#
# COMPACT_ATOMS: atom_id res chain seq x y z
N MET A 1 -0.13 27.07 4.33
CA MET A 1 -0.76 26.15 3.35
C MET A 1 0.27 25.12 2.91
N PRO A 2 0.02 23.79 3.07
CA PRO A 2 1.04 22.76 2.84
C PRO A 2 1.62 22.72 1.43
N SER A 3 0.78 22.85 0.39
CA SER A 3 1.23 22.83 -1.01
C SER A 3 2.20 23.97 -1.34
N VAL A 4 1.92 25.19 -0.86
CA VAL A 4 2.81 26.35 -1.04
C VAL A 4 4.11 26.19 -0.27
N ALA A 5 4.05 25.71 0.98
CA ALA A 5 5.25 25.47 1.77
C ALA A 5 6.18 24.45 1.08
N PHE A 6 5.62 23.34 0.60
CA PHE A 6 6.37 22.31 -0.14
C PHE A 6 7.02 22.90 -1.41
N GLY A 7 6.23 23.54 -2.28
CA GLY A 7 6.76 24.12 -3.52
C GLY A 7 7.86 25.16 -3.31
N VAL A 8 7.66 26.07 -2.35
CA VAL A 8 8.68 27.08 -2.00
C VAL A 8 9.92 26.43 -1.40
N SER A 9 9.78 25.42 -0.53
CA SER A 9 10.94 24.73 0.04
C SER A 9 11.76 23.98 -1.00
N CYS A 10 11.13 23.36 -2.00
CA CYS A 10 11.84 22.69 -3.09
C CYS A 10 12.62 23.71 -3.94
N ALA A 11 12.00 24.83 -4.31
CA ALA A 11 12.67 25.90 -5.06
C ALA A 11 13.86 26.48 -4.30
N LEU A 12 13.72 26.69 -2.98
CA LEU A 12 14.83 27.13 -2.13
C LEU A 12 15.94 26.08 -2.03
N ALA A 13 15.58 24.79 -1.93
CA ALA A 13 16.54 23.70 -1.85
C ALA A 13 17.35 23.54 -3.15
N GLU A 14 16.71 23.69 -4.31
CA GLU A 14 17.38 23.74 -5.62
C GLU A 14 18.31 24.95 -5.73
N LEU A 15 17.85 26.14 -5.33
CA LEU A 15 18.66 27.37 -5.38
C LEU A 15 19.90 27.30 -4.47
N ALA A 16 19.78 26.60 -3.34
CA ALA A 16 20.86 26.37 -2.39
C ALA A 16 21.71 25.11 -2.70
N ASP A 17 21.42 24.39 -3.80
CA ASP A 17 22.05 23.12 -4.18
C ASP A 17 22.04 22.05 -3.05
N THR A 18 20.96 22.05 -2.27
CA THR A 18 20.73 21.11 -1.15
C THR A 18 19.74 20.00 -1.51
N LEU A 19 19.07 20.10 -2.66
CA LEU A 19 18.31 19.00 -3.24
C LEU A 19 19.22 18.14 -4.13
N PRO A 20 19.48 16.87 -3.80
CA PRO A 20 20.38 16.02 -4.59
C PRO A 20 19.90 15.83 -6.03
N GLN A 21 20.84 15.88 -6.99
CA GLN A 21 20.56 15.69 -8.42
C GLN A 21 20.31 14.23 -8.80
N ALA A 22 20.97 13.29 -8.10
CA ALA A 22 20.82 11.87 -8.39
C ALA A 22 19.52 11.35 -7.79
N ALA A 23 18.64 10.82 -8.64
CA ALA A 23 17.42 10.15 -8.21
C ALA A 23 17.21 8.85 -9.00
N ASN A 24 16.56 7.89 -8.37
CA ASN A 24 16.05 6.71 -9.03
C ASN A 24 14.57 6.94 -9.38
N TYR A 25 14.29 7.33 -10.61
CA TYR A 25 12.92 7.63 -11.09
C TYR A 25 12.07 6.38 -11.35
N ARG A 26 12.28 5.32 -10.57
CA ARG A 26 11.43 4.13 -10.59
C ARG A 26 10.17 4.39 -9.76
N ALA A 27 9.03 3.97 -10.30
CA ALA A 27 7.77 3.95 -9.58
C ALA A 27 7.25 2.52 -9.54
N ALA A 28 6.67 2.12 -8.41
CA ALA A 28 5.87 0.90 -8.38
C ALA A 28 4.69 1.11 -9.36
N PRO A 29 4.50 0.24 -10.37
CA PRO A 29 3.41 0.39 -11.31
C PRO A 29 2.07 0.38 -10.56
N LEU A 30 1.24 1.38 -10.85
CA LEU A 30 -0.17 1.36 -10.46
C LEU A 30 -0.91 0.39 -11.38
N CYS A 31 -1.59 -0.57 -10.76
CA CYS A 31 -2.17 -1.70 -11.44
C CYS A 31 -3.69 -1.66 -11.33
N ASN A 32 -4.36 -1.67 -12.48
CA ASN A 32 -5.80 -1.61 -12.65
C ASN A 32 -6.21 -2.42 -13.89
N GLY A 33 -7.46 -2.89 -13.92
CA GLY A 33 -7.99 -3.64 -15.06
C GLY A 33 -8.00 -5.14 -14.85
N ASP A 34 -7.74 -5.89 -15.94
CA ASP A 34 -7.83 -7.34 -15.98
C ASP A 34 -6.65 -8.01 -15.23
N PRO A 35 -6.90 -9.00 -14.35
CA PRO A 35 -5.84 -9.68 -13.62
C PRO A 35 -4.83 -10.43 -14.50
N ASP A 36 -5.25 -11.01 -15.63
CA ASP A 36 -4.35 -11.81 -16.48
C ASP A 36 -3.37 -10.90 -17.22
N ASP A 37 -3.85 -9.78 -17.76
CA ASP A 37 -3.00 -8.74 -18.35
C ASP A 37 -1.99 -8.20 -17.33
N LEU A 38 -2.42 -8.07 -16.08
CA LEU A 38 -1.58 -7.60 -15.00
C LEU A 38 -0.49 -8.63 -14.64
N ILE A 39 -0.82 -9.92 -14.59
CA ILE A 39 0.15 -10.98 -14.34
C ILE A 39 1.25 -10.96 -15.40
N LEU A 40 0.88 -10.88 -16.68
CA LEU A 40 1.85 -10.82 -17.78
C LEU A 40 2.79 -9.61 -17.61
N LYS A 41 2.23 -8.43 -17.36
CA LYS A 41 3.01 -7.20 -17.17
C LYS A 41 3.95 -7.28 -15.97
N LEU A 42 3.49 -7.82 -14.85
CA LEU A 42 4.28 -7.89 -13.62
C LEU A 42 5.35 -9.00 -13.69
N ALA A 43 5.07 -10.10 -14.36
CA ALA A 43 6.03 -11.20 -14.53
C ALA A 43 7.29 -10.75 -15.27
N ASP A 44 7.14 -9.87 -16.26
CA ASP A 44 8.23 -9.32 -17.08
C ASP A 44 9.00 -8.17 -16.40
N MET A 45 8.63 -7.77 -15.17
CA MET A 45 9.34 -6.69 -14.46
C MET A 45 10.77 -7.10 -14.08
N PRO A 46 11.79 -6.29 -14.43
CA PRO A 46 13.17 -6.57 -14.05
C PRO A 46 13.42 -6.18 -12.58
N GLY A 47 14.20 -7.01 -11.87
CA GLY A 47 14.61 -6.75 -10.50
C GLY A 47 13.52 -7.04 -9.47
N GLU A 48 13.48 -6.24 -8.40
CA GLU A 48 12.49 -6.40 -7.33
C GLU A 48 11.08 -6.07 -7.83
N LYS A 49 10.17 -7.04 -7.77
CA LYS A 49 8.79 -6.89 -8.25
C LYS A 49 7.91 -6.31 -7.17
N VAL A 50 7.76 -4.99 -7.18
CA VAL A 50 6.84 -4.27 -6.28
C VAL A 50 5.78 -3.55 -7.11
N ALA A 51 4.50 -3.81 -6.85
CA ALA A 51 3.39 -3.17 -7.54
C ALA A 51 2.38 -2.56 -6.56
N LYS A 52 1.66 -1.50 -6.98
CA LYS A 52 0.57 -0.89 -6.20
C LYS A 52 -0.79 -1.22 -6.80
N VAL A 53 -1.73 -1.71 -5.98
CA VAL A 53 -3.11 -2.03 -6.36
C VAL A 53 -4.08 -1.27 -5.46
N LYS A 54 -5.08 -0.62 -6.06
CA LYS A 54 -6.20 -0.02 -5.33
C LYS A 54 -7.24 -1.08 -5.00
N VAL A 55 -7.62 -1.17 -3.73
CA VAL A 55 -8.68 -2.05 -3.22
C VAL A 55 -9.78 -1.21 -2.57
N GLY A 56 -10.91 -1.81 -2.21
CA GLY A 56 -12.05 -1.08 -1.64
C GLY A 56 -12.91 -0.32 -2.66
N LEU A 57 -12.54 -0.37 -3.95
CA LEU A 57 -13.39 0.08 -5.06
C LEU A 57 -14.43 -0.96 -5.46
N TYR A 58 -14.10 -2.25 -5.29
CA TYR A 58 -15.00 -3.38 -5.51
C TYR A 58 -15.39 -4.02 -4.17
N GLU A 59 -16.18 -5.09 -4.24
CA GLU A 59 -16.46 -5.90 -3.05
C GLU A 59 -15.18 -6.57 -2.52
N ALA A 60 -15.03 -6.60 -1.20
CA ALA A 60 -13.83 -7.07 -0.51
C ALA A 60 -13.44 -8.51 -0.91
N VAL A 61 -14.43 -9.35 -1.22
CA VAL A 61 -14.22 -10.70 -1.74
C VAL A 61 -13.47 -10.70 -3.07
N ARG A 62 -13.90 -9.84 -4.02
CA ARG A 62 -13.26 -9.72 -5.33
C ARG A 62 -11.82 -9.23 -5.16
N ASP A 63 -11.62 -8.21 -4.34
CA ASP A 63 -10.29 -7.67 -4.07
C ASP A 63 -9.36 -8.74 -3.48
N GLY A 64 -9.85 -9.53 -2.52
CA GLY A 64 -9.07 -10.62 -1.90
C GLY A 64 -8.69 -11.71 -2.90
N MET A 65 -9.63 -12.11 -3.77
CA MET A 65 -9.36 -13.10 -4.82
C MET A 65 -8.32 -12.61 -5.84
N VAL A 66 -8.43 -11.35 -6.30
CA VAL A 66 -7.47 -10.76 -7.24
C VAL A 66 -6.08 -10.66 -6.61
N VAL A 67 -5.98 -10.17 -5.37
CA VAL A 67 -4.70 -10.11 -4.65
C VAL A 67 -4.09 -11.50 -4.48
N ASN A 68 -4.90 -12.50 -4.11
CA ASN A 68 -4.43 -13.87 -3.99
C ASN A 68 -3.88 -14.40 -5.31
N LEU A 69 -4.62 -14.21 -6.40
CA LEU A 69 -4.22 -14.66 -7.74
C LEU A 69 -2.89 -14.04 -8.18
N LEU A 70 -2.71 -12.73 -7.99
CA LEU A 70 -1.47 -12.04 -8.34
C LEU A 70 -0.28 -12.57 -7.54
N LEU A 71 -0.47 -12.78 -6.24
CA LEU A 71 0.57 -13.32 -5.38
C LEU A 71 0.89 -14.79 -5.75
N GLU A 72 -0.12 -15.61 -6.02
CA GLU A 72 0.04 -17.00 -6.43
C GLU A 72 0.80 -17.12 -7.76
N ALA A 73 0.43 -16.32 -8.76
CA ALA A 73 1.01 -16.36 -10.10
C ALA A 73 2.48 -15.91 -10.14
N ILE A 74 2.88 -14.98 -9.27
CA ILE A 74 4.23 -14.39 -9.27
C ILE A 74 4.86 -14.56 -7.89
N PRO A 75 5.66 -15.61 -7.66
CA PRO A 75 6.16 -15.96 -6.33
C PRO A 75 7.02 -14.88 -5.65
N ASP A 76 7.73 -14.06 -6.42
CA ASP A 76 8.60 -12.98 -5.93
C ASP A 76 7.93 -11.59 -5.96
N LEU A 77 6.64 -11.52 -6.27
CA LEU A 77 5.86 -10.27 -6.23
C LEU A 77 5.59 -9.84 -4.80
N HIS A 78 5.83 -8.56 -4.53
CA HIS A 78 5.36 -7.84 -3.35
C HIS A 78 4.31 -6.79 -3.72
N LEU A 79 3.21 -6.75 -2.96
CA LEU A 79 2.10 -5.84 -3.23
C LEU A 79 2.00 -4.72 -2.18
N ARG A 80 1.85 -3.50 -2.67
CA ARG A 80 1.38 -2.34 -1.89
C ARG A 80 -0.11 -2.19 -2.20
N LEU A 81 -0.94 -2.31 -1.18
CA LEU A 81 -2.39 -2.18 -1.32
C LEU A 81 -2.84 -0.87 -0.71
N ASP A 82 -3.93 -0.31 -1.22
CA ASP A 82 -4.45 0.96 -0.74
C ASP A 82 -5.98 0.97 -0.83
N ALA A 83 -6.61 1.05 0.34
CA ALA A 83 -8.05 0.96 0.51
C ALA A 83 -8.72 2.31 0.79
N ASN A 84 -7.95 3.38 1.05
CA ASN A 84 -8.45 4.72 1.41
C ASN A 84 -9.61 4.70 2.42
N ARG A 85 -9.47 3.93 3.52
CA ARG A 85 -10.45 3.78 4.59
C ARG A 85 -11.82 3.21 4.15
N ALA A 86 -11.84 2.40 3.08
CA ALA A 86 -13.08 1.91 2.48
C ALA A 86 -13.85 0.90 3.36
N TRP A 87 -13.18 0.13 4.21
CA TRP A 87 -13.80 -1.06 4.81
C TRP A 87 -14.35 -0.85 6.22
N THR A 88 -15.39 -1.62 6.53
CA THR A 88 -15.74 -1.99 7.91
C THR A 88 -14.86 -3.17 8.34
N PRO A 89 -14.77 -3.50 9.65
CA PRO A 89 -14.05 -4.68 10.12
C PRO A 89 -14.45 -5.96 9.38
N LEU A 90 -15.75 -6.16 9.15
CA LEU A 90 -16.28 -7.32 8.42
C LEU A 90 -15.77 -7.38 6.97
N LYS A 91 -15.73 -6.24 6.26
CA LYS A 91 -15.20 -6.18 4.90
C LYS A 91 -13.69 -6.48 4.87
N GLY A 92 -12.93 -5.97 5.84
CA GLY A 92 -11.51 -6.32 5.99
C GLY A 92 -11.30 -7.83 6.20
N GLN A 93 -12.08 -8.44 7.10
CA GLN A 93 -12.03 -9.89 7.32
C GLN A 93 -12.43 -10.69 6.08
N GLN A 94 -13.45 -10.25 5.33
CA GLN A 94 -13.84 -10.86 4.06
C GLN A 94 -12.69 -10.80 3.05
N PHE A 95 -12.02 -9.66 2.90
CA PHE A 95 -10.82 -9.55 2.06
C PHE A 95 -9.74 -10.56 2.48
N ALA A 96 -9.34 -10.53 3.75
CA ALA A 96 -8.26 -11.36 4.27
C ALA A 96 -8.55 -12.87 4.17
N LYS A 97 -9.83 -13.27 4.24
CA LYS A 97 -10.25 -14.67 4.09
C LYS A 97 -9.87 -15.26 2.72
N TYR A 98 -9.88 -14.44 1.67
CA TYR A 98 -9.56 -14.90 0.31
C TYR A 98 -8.07 -14.81 -0.04
N VAL A 99 -7.25 -14.19 0.82
CA VAL A 99 -5.79 -14.18 0.67
C VAL A 99 -5.19 -15.33 1.49
N ASN A 100 -4.58 -16.29 0.78
CA ASN A 100 -3.89 -17.42 1.38
C ASN A 100 -2.88 -16.91 2.44
N PRO A 101 -2.93 -17.41 3.70
CA PRO A 101 -2.00 -17.04 4.75
C PRO A 101 -0.52 -17.08 4.34
N ASP A 102 -0.12 -18.06 3.51
CA ASP A 102 1.25 -18.22 3.05
C ASP A 102 1.73 -17.06 2.17
N TYR A 103 0.82 -16.28 1.58
CA TYR A 103 1.14 -15.15 0.71
C TYR A 103 1.09 -13.81 1.43
N ARG A 104 0.48 -13.72 2.62
CA ARG A 104 0.24 -12.45 3.32
C ARG A 104 1.52 -11.69 3.63
N HIS A 105 2.63 -12.38 3.87
CA HIS A 105 3.94 -11.77 4.11
C HIS A 105 4.49 -10.99 2.89
N ARG A 106 3.96 -11.24 1.69
CA ARG A 106 4.30 -10.51 0.45
C ARG A 106 3.41 -9.31 0.19
N ILE A 107 2.35 -9.11 0.99
CA ILE A 107 1.72 -7.80 1.07
C ILE A 107 2.66 -6.91 1.90
N ALA A 108 3.41 -6.04 1.21
CA ALA A 108 4.36 -5.14 1.84
C ALA A 108 3.68 -4.25 2.88
N PHE A 109 2.49 -3.75 2.54
CA PHE A 109 1.53 -3.14 3.44
C PHE A 109 0.18 -2.92 2.73
N LEU A 110 -0.86 -2.72 3.51
CA LEU A 110 -2.18 -2.26 3.09
C LEU A 110 -2.46 -0.88 3.73
N GLU A 111 -2.48 0.16 2.92
CA GLU A 111 -2.75 1.54 3.35
C GLU A 111 -4.22 1.67 3.76
N GLU A 112 -4.43 2.04 5.03
CA GLU A 112 -5.70 2.53 5.57
C GLU A 112 -6.89 1.58 5.25
N PRO A 113 -6.86 0.31 5.70
CA PRO A 113 -7.88 -0.68 5.35
C PRO A 113 -9.28 -0.25 5.77
N CYS A 114 -9.42 0.21 7.01
CA CYS A 114 -10.71 0.41 7.65
C CYS A 114 -11.04 1.89 7.84
N LYS A 115 -12.33 2.18 8.05
CA LYS A 115 -12.85 3.53 8.32
C LYS A 115 -12.17 4.23 9.49
N THR A 116 -11.73 3.47 10.50
CA THR A 116 -11.05 3.99 11.68
C THR A 116 -9.65 3.40 11.82
N ARG A 117 -8.77 4.14 12.50
CA ARG A 117 -7.41 3.66 12.81
C ARG A 117 -7.43 2.47 13.76
N ASP A 118 -8.38 2.42 14.71
CA ASP A 118 -8.51 1.29 15.63
C ASP A 118 -8.92 0.01 14.92
N ASP A 119 -9.89 0.08 14.00
CA ASP A 119 -10.29 -1.06 13.19
C ASP A 119 -9.16 -1.51 12.26
N SER A 120 -8.37 -0.58 11.73
CA SER A 120 -7.20 -0.89 10.90
C SER A 120 -6.11 -1.61 11.70
N ARG A 121 -5.85 -1.16 12.94
CA ARG A 121 -4.96 -1.86 13.88
C ARG A 121 -5.46 -3.26 14.22
N ALA A 122 -6.76 -3.40 14.50
CA ALA A 122 -7.37 -4.69 14.79
C ALA A 122 -7.21 -5.65 13.60
N PHE A 123 -7.51 -5.17 12.39
CA PHE A 123 -7.28 -5.91 11.14
C PHE A 123 -5.84 -6.42 11.01
N ALA A 124 -4.83 -5.56 11.27
CA ALA A 124 -3.43 -5.97 11.18
C ALA A 124 -3.09 -7.11 12.15
N ARG A 125 -3.53 -6.98 13.41
CA ARG A 125 -3.30 -8.00 14.46
C ARG A 125 -4.02 -9.32 14.18
N GLU A 126 -5.27 -9.25 13.73
CA GLU A 126 -6.11 -10.44 13.51
C GLU A 126 -5.73 -11.21 12.25
N THR A 127 -5.26 -10.52 11.21
CA THR A 127 -5.01 -11.12 9.89
C THR A 127 -3.53 -11.41 9.63
N GLY A 128 -2.62 -10.75 10.35
CA GLY A 128 -1.19 -10.77 10.09
C GLY A 128 -0.78 -9.98 8.84
N ILE A 129 -1.70 -9.25 8.21
CA ILE A 129 -1.40 -8.39 7.05
C ILE A 129 -0.87 -7.05 7.57
N ALA A 130 0.32 -6.68 7.11
CA ALA A 130 0.90 -5.39 7.45
C ALA A 130 0.04 -4.22 6.92
N ILE A 131 -0.08 -3.14 7.69
CA ILE A 131 -0.79 -1.93 7.29
C ILE A 131 0.16 -0.73 7.20
N ALA A 132 -0.29 0.31 6.52
CA ALA A 132 0.38 1.61 6.46
C ALA A 132 -0.62 2.74 6.70
N TRP A 133 -0.11 3.88 7.19
CA TRP A 133 -0.87 5.10 7.37
C TRP A 133 -0.59 6.07 6.21
N ASP A 134 -1.64 6.70 5.68
CA ASP A 134 -1.54 7.78 4.68
C ASP A 134 -2.40 8.99 5.07
N GLU A 135 -3.73 8.88 5.02
CA GLU A 135 -4.61 9.96 5.45
C GLU A 135 -4.40 10.33 6.92
N SER A 136 -4.11 9.33 7.75
CA SER A 136 -3.85 9.53 9.18
C SER A 136 -2.66 10.47 9.45
N LEU A 137 -1.63 10.53 8.59
CA LEU A 137 -0.46 11.39 8.81
C LEU A 137 -0.81 12.89 8.84
N ARG A 138 -1.98 13.26 8.31
CA ARG A 138 -2.46 14.64 8.22
C ARG A 138 -3.46 14.97 9.32
N GLU A 139 -3.83 14.01 10.16
CA GLU A 139 -4.75 14.22 11.27
C GLU A 139 -4.06 14.99 12.43
N PRO A 140 -4.74 15.94 13.10
CA PRO A 140 -4.12 16.80 14.11
C PRO A 140 -3.53 16.06 15.32
N ASP A 141 -4.05 14.87 15.61
CA ASP A 141 -3.68 14.01 16.74
C ASP A 141 -2.71 12.88 16.32
N PHE A 142 -2.20 12.91 15.10
CA PHE A 142 -1.25 11.90 14.64
C PHE A 142 0.09 12.00 15.38
N ALA A 143 0.57 10.85 15.85
CA ALA A 143 1.89 10.70 16.45
C ALA A 143 2.62 9.53 15.79
N PHE A 144 3.90 9.73 15.48
CA PHE A 144 4.78 8.66 15.01
C PHE A 144 5.17 7.77 16.19
N VAL A 145 4.45 6.67 16.36
CA VAL A 145 4.72 5.64 17.36
C VAL A 145 5.01 4.32 16.64
N ALA A 146 5.96 3.55 17.17
CA ALA A 146 6.19 2.19 16.67
C ALA A 146 4.99 1.32 17.05
N GLU A 147 4.19 0.94 16.06
CA GLU A 147 2.99 0.13 16.22
C GLU A 147 3.21 -1.26 15.59
N GLU A 148 2.82 -2.32 16.29
CA GLU A 148 2.86 -3.68 15.75
C GLU A 148 1.96 -3.80 14.51
N GLY A 149 2.43 -4.49 13.47
CA GLY A 149 1.70 -4.64 12.21
C GLY A 149 1.73 -3.41 11.30
N VAL A 150 2.23 -2.26 11.76
CA VAL A 150 2.42 -1.07 10.92
C VAL A 150 3.79 -1.14 10.23
N ARG A 151 3.82 -0.79 8.94
CA ARG A 151 5.03 -0.72 8.11
C ARG A 151 5.05 0.60 7.35
N ALA A 152 6.26 1.09 7.06
CA ALA A 152 6.48 2.20 6.16
C ALA A 152 7.10 1.68 4.87
N ALA A 153 6.81 2.34 3.74
CA ALA A 153 7.54 2.08 2.51
C ALA A 153 9.01 2.46 2.71
N ARG A 154 9.93 1.58 2.30
CA ARG A 154 11.31 2.01 2.02
C ARG A 154 11.28 2.83 0.72
N ALA A 155 11.95 3.98 0.76
CA ALA A 155 12.21 4.84 -0.39
C ALA A 155 13.17 4.18 -1.37
#